data_AF-A0A9D8L308-F1
#
_entry.id   AF-A0A9D8L308-F1
#
_cell.length_a   1.000
_cell.length_b   1.000
_cell.length_c   1.000
_cell.angle_alpha   90.00
_cell.angle_beta   90.00
_cell.angle_gamma   90.00
#
_symmetry.space_group_name_H-M   'P 1'
#
loop_
_entity.id
_entity.type
_entity.pdbx_description
1 polymer ?
#
loop_
_entity_poly.entity_id
_entity_poly.type
_entity_poly.pdbx_seq_one_letter_code
_entity_poly.pdbx_strand_id
1 'polypeptide(L)'
;MSKSPDAFRTISEVAEDLDLPQHVLRFWETRFGQIRPLKRGGGRRYYRPDDIDLLRGIRHLLYGEGYTIRGVQRILKEQGARFVVGAGRGELAG
;
A
#
# COMPACT_ATOMS: atom_id res chain seq x y z
N MET A 1 -4.66 -19.69 10.77
CA MET A 1 -4.94 -18.67 11.79
C MET A 1 -4.79 -17.30 11.16
N SER A 2 -5.87 -16.51 11.08
CA SER A 2 -5.82 -15.15 10.55
C SER A 2 -5.30 -14.22 11.64
N LYS A 3 -4.24 -13.47 11.36
CA LYS A 3 -3.73 -12.44 12.29
C LYS A 3 -4.78 -11.35 12.51
N SER A 4 -4.73 -10.70 13.68
CA SER A 4 -5.58 -9.54 13.98
C SER A 4 -5.45 -8.47 12.89
N PRO A 5 -6.53 -7.74 12.54
CA PRO A 5 -6.47 -6.61 11.61
C PRO A 5 -5.36 -5.61 11.93
N ASP A 6 -5.09 -5.40 13.23
CA ASP A 6 -4.10 -4.45 13.74
C ASP A 6 -2.66 -4.98 13.76
N ALA A 7 -2.45 -6.23 13.34
CA ALA A 7 -1.13 -6.86 13.39
C ALA A 7 -0.21 -6.31 12.28
N PHE A 8 1.05 -6.10 12.64
CA PHE A 8 2.11 -5.87 11.66
C PHE A 8 2.26 -7.08 10.73
N ARG A 9 2.40 -6.82 9.44
CA ARG A 9 2.64 -7.84 8.41
C ARG A 9 4.03 -7.73 7.81
N THR A 10 4.65 -8.84 7.50
CA THR A 10 5.89 -8.88 6.72
C THR A 10 5.63 -8.58 5.24
N ILE A 11 6.67 -8.28 4.46
CA ILE A 11 6.52 -8.09 3.01
C ILE A 11 5.96 -9.30 2.28
N SER A 12 6.24 -10.52 2.76
CA SER A 12 5.69 -11.75 2.19
C SER A 12 4.19 -11.85 2.42
N GLU A 13 3.73 -11.56 3.63
CA GLU A 13 2.31 -11.55 3.97
C GLU A 13 1.55 -10.46 3.21
N VAL A 14 2.11 -9.26 3.08
CA VAL A 14 1.47 -8.18 2.30
C VAL A 14 1.44 -8.50 0.81
N ALA A 15 2.47 -9.17 0.29
CA ALA A 15 2.52 -9.63 -1.10
C ALA A 15 1.41 -10.66 -1.39
N GLU A 16 1.24 -11.63 -0.49
CA GLU A 16 0.15 -12.61 -0.56
C GLU A 16 -1.22 -11.94 -0.44
N ASP A 17 -1.42 -11.06 0.55
CA ASP A 17 -2.68 -10.35 0.78
C ASP A 17 -3.11 -9.48 -0.42
N LEU A 18 -2.15 -8.93 -1.17
CA LEU A 18 -2.40 -8.05 -2.31
C LEU A 18 -2.32 -8.77 -3.65
N ASP A 19 -1.98 -10.06 -3.67
CA ASP A 19 -1.68 -10.81 -4.89
C ASP A 19 -0.65 -10.06 -5.77
N LEU A 20 0.47 -9.67 -5.16
CA LEU A 20 1.56 -8.94 -5.82
C LEU A 20 2.90 -9.59 -5.52
N PRO A 21 3.82 -9.67 -6.51
CA PRO A 21 5.19 -10.08 -6.21
C PRO A 21 5.85 -9.13 -5.20
N GLN A 22 6.61 -9.68 -4.24
CA GLN A 22 7.27 -8.84 -3.22
C GLN A 22 8.21 -7.77 -3.80
N HIS A 23 8.77 -7.96 -5.01
CA HIS A 23 9.62 -6.96 -5.65
C HIS A 23 8.83 -5.72 -6.09
N VAL A 24 7.52 -5.86 -6.39
CA VAL A 24 6.62 -4.74 -6.67
C VAL A 24 6.45 -3.87 -5.42
N LEU A 25 6.24 -4.49 -4.25
CA LEU A 25 6.16 -3.75 -2.98
C LEU A 25 7.47 -3.01 -2.66
N ARG A 26 8.62 -3.66 -2.85
CA ARG A 26 9.94 -2.99 -2.70
C ARG A 26 10.09 -1.82 -3.67
N PHE A 27 9.62 -1.98 -4.91
CA PHE A 27 9.63 -0.90 -5.89
C PHE A 27 8.71 0.25 -5.46
N TRP A 28 7.51 -0.03 -4.97
CA TRP A 28 6.57 0.97 -4.48
C TRP A 28 7.10 1.77 -3.28
N GLU A 29 7.84 1.14 -2.36
CA GLU A 29 8.57 1.86 -1.29
C GLU A 29 9.50 2.97 -1.84
N THR A 30 10.06 2.79 -3.04
CA THR A 30 10.92 3.80 -3.69
C THR A 30 10.13 4.89 -4.41
N ARG A 31 8.87 4.64 -4.74
CA ARG A 31 8.03 5.55 -5.53
C ARG A 31 7.06 6.35 -4.68
N PHE A 32 6.59 5.81 -3.56
CA PHE A 32 5.61 6.43 -2.69
C PHE A 32 6.20 6.62 -1.30
N GLY A 33 6.67 7.84 -1.00
CA GLY A 33 7.33 8.16 0.26
C GLY A 33 6.43 8.06 1.51
N GLN A 34 5.13 7.85 1.32
CA GLN A 34 4.13 7.57 2.35
C GLN A 34 4.20 6.12 2.84
N ILE A 35 4.68 5.17 2.03
CA ILE A 35 4.87 3.78 2.44
C ILE A 35 6.18 3.69 3.24
N ARG A 36 6.09 3.49 4.55
CA ARG A 36 7.27 3.53 5.45
C ARG A 36 7.30 2.31 6.37
N PRO A 37 7.65 1.11 5.85
CA PRO A 37 7.74 -0.08 6.68
C PRO A 37 8.77 0.10 7.79
N LEU A 38 8.43 -0.40 8.98
CA LEU A 38 9.36 -0.49 10.10
C LEU A 38 10.48 -1.48 9.74
N LYS A 39 11.72 -1.00 9.69
CA LYS A 39 12.90 -1.84 9.52
C LYS A 39 13.34 -2.36 10.89
N ARG A 40 13.33 -3.69 11.07
CA ARG A 40 13.91 -4.35 12.25
C ARG A 40 15.25 -5.00 11.90
N GLY A 41 15.95 -5.52 12.91
CA GLY A 41 17.22 -6.26 12.75
C GLY A 41 17.14 -7.32 11.65
N GLY A 42 18.24 -7.47 10.90
CA GLY A 42 18.31 -8.38 9.75
C GLY A 42 17.58 -7.91 8.49
N GLY A 43 17.22 -6.62 8.38
CA GLY A 43 16.63 -6.05 7.17
C GLY A 43 15.17 -6.41 6.91
N ARG A 44 14.50 -7.01 7.91
CA ARG A 44 13.08 -7.38 7.83
C ARG A 44 12.20 -6.13 7.87
N ARG A 45 11.23 -6.10 6.96
CA ARG A 45 10.24 -5.02 6.81
C ARG A 45 8.93 -5.47 7.42
N TYR A 46 8.35 -4.60 8.24
CA TYR A 46 7.02 -4.79 8.80
C TYR A 46 6.14 -3.59 8.43
N TYR A 47 5.00 -3.86 7.81
CA TYR A 47 4.00 -2.87 7.43
C TYR A 47 2.97 -2.75 8.54
N ARG A 48 2.62 -1.50 8.89
CA ARG A 48 1.50 -1.20 9.77
C ARG A 48 0.18 -1.46 9.04
N PRO A 49 -0.93 -1.63 9.78
CA PRO A 49 -2.28 -1.63 9.19
C PRO A 49 -2.50 -0.46 8.22
N ASP A 50 -2.12 0.76 8.61
CA ASP A 50 -2.24 1.96 7.77
C ASP A 50 -1.41 1.89 6.47
N ASP A 51 -0.20 1.30 6.52
CA ASP A 51 0.62 1.11 5.31
C ASP A 51 -0.07 0.13 4.35
N ILE A 52 -0.71 -0.92 4.89
CA ILE A 52 -1.40 -1.94 4.11
C ILE A 52 -2.66 -1.35 3.45
N ASP A 53 -3.41 -0.54 4.17
CA ASP A 53 -4.58 0.16 3.61
C ASP A 53 -4.18 1.13 2.50
N LEU A 54 -3.07 1.85 2.68
CA LEU A 54 -2.52 2.70 1.62
C LEU A 54 -2.07 1.88 0.41
N LEU A 55 -1.41 0.74 0.61
CA LEU A 55 -1.00 -0.17 -0.45
C LEU A 55 -2.19 -0.73 -1.23
N ARG A 56 -3.31 -1.05 -0.56
CA ARG A 56 -4.57 -1.45 -1.21
C ARG A 56 -5.10 -0.35 -2.12
N GLY A 57 -5.13 0.88 -1.64
CA GLY A 57 -5.52 2.05 -2.42
C GLY A 57 -4.64 2.28 -3.65
N ILE A 58 -3.32 2.21 -3.48
CA ILE A 58 -2.36 2.34 -4.57
C ILE A 58 -2.56 1.23 -5.60
N ARG A 59 -2.75 -0.02 -5.15
CA ARG A 59 -3.04 -1.16 -6.05
C ARG A 59 -4.32 -0.94 -6.85
N HIS A 60 -5.40 -0.50 -6.19
CA HIS A 60 -6.65 -0.21 -6.86
C HIS A 60 -6.48 0.88 -7.92
N LEU A 61 -5.82 1.99 -7.59
CA LEU A 61 -5.59 3.06 -8.57
C LEU A 61 -4.71 2.61 -9.75
N LEU A 62 -3.66 1.83 -9.50
CA LEU A 62 -2.74 1.40 -10.56
C LEU A 62 -3.33 0.30 -11.46
N TYR A 63 -3.94 -0.73 -10.86
CA TYR A 63 -4.38 -1.93 -11.58
C TYR A 63 -5.89 -1.97 -11.84
N GLY A 64 -6.70 -1.38 -10.96
CA GLY A 64 -8.15 -1.28 -11.13
C GLY A 64 -8.53 -0.13 -12.05
N GLU A 65 -8.04 1.08 -11.74
CA GLU A 65 -8.40 2.31 -12.45
C GLU A 65 -7.41 2.70 -13.56
N GLY A 66 -6.30 1.97 -13.71
CA GLY A 66 -5.33 2.18 -14.79
C GLY A 66 -4.48 3.44 -14.67
N TYR A 67 -4.36 4.04 -13.48
CA TYR A 67 -3.46 5.18 -13.27
C TYR A 67 -1.98 4.76 -13.45
N THR A 68 -1.17 5.71 -13.88
CA THR A 68 0.29 5.57 -13.85
C THR A 68 0.84 5.86 -12.44
N ILE A 69 2.07 5.42 -12.15
CA ILE A 69 2.79 5.77 -10.91
C ILE A 69 2.79 7.29 -10.68
N ARG A 70 3.05 8.08 -11.74
CA ARG A 70 3.03 9.56 -11.65
C ARG A 70 1.64 10.09 -11.33
N GLY A 71 0.59 9.48 -11.89
CA GLY A 71 -0.80 9.81 -11.59
C GLY A 71 -1.13 9.61 -10.11
N VAL A 72 -0.78 8.45 -9.56
CA VAL A 72 -1.00 8.14 -8.13
C VAL A 72 -0.16 9.04 -7.21
N GLN A 73 1.09 9.35 -7.58
CA GLN A 73 1.92 10.32 -6.86
C GLN A 73 1.26 11.71 -6.81
N ARG A 74 0.66 12.15 -7.92
CA ARG A 74 -0.07 13.42 -7.98
C ARG A 74 -1.30 13.40 -7.06
N ILE A 75 -2.10 12.34 -7.11
CA ILE A 75 -3.26 12.17 -6.20
C ILE A 75 -2.81 12.22 -4.74
N LEU A 76 -1.74 11.51 -4.38
CA LEU A 76 -1.19 11.54 -3.02
C LEU A 76 -0.74 12.93 -2.58
N LYS A 77 -0.21 13.74 -3.51
CA LYS A 77 0.22 15.11 -3.25
C LYS A 77 -0.95 16.07 -3.08
N GLU A 78 -1.97 15.95 -3.92
CA GLU A 78 -3.09 16.89 -4.00
C GLU A 78 -4.22 16.56 -3.00
N GLN A 79 -4.52 15.27 -2.82
CA GLN A 79 -5.67 14.79 -2.04
C GLN A 79 -5.26 14.04 -0.76
N GLY A 80 -3.97 13.68 -0.64
CA GLY A 80 -3.43 13.03 0.55
C GLY A 80 -3.68 11.52 0.61
N ALA A 81 -3.05 10.88 1.61
CA ALA A 81 -3.11 9.42 1.78
C ALA A 81 -4.52 8.91 2.13
N ARG A 82 -5.31 9.68 2.89
CA ARG A 82 -6.68 9.30 3.27
C ARG A 82 -7.58 9.11 2.05
N PHE A 83 -7.45 9.98 1.04
CA PHE A 83 -8.20 9.84 -0.21
C PHE A 83 -7.85 8.53 -0.93
N VAL A 84 -6.55 8.21 -1.03
CA VAL A 84 -6.10 6.97 -1.68
C VAL A 84 -6.59 5.73 -0.92
N VAL A 85 -6.59 5.77 0.42
CA VAL A 85 -7.17 4.69 1.24
C VAL A 85 -8.66 4.53 0.96
N GLY A 86 -9.43 5.64 0.93
CA GLY A 86 -10.85 5.63 0.59
C GLY A 86 -11.13 5.06 -0.81
N ALA A 87 -10.27 5.38 -1.79
CA ALA A 87 -10.33 4.80 -3.14
C ALA A 87 -10.26 3.27 -3.09
N GLY A 88 -9.31 2.72 -2.35
CA GLY A 88 -9.16 1.26 -2.20
C GLY A 88 -10.31 0.57 -1.48
N ARG A 89 -11.13 1.31 -0.73
CA ARG A 89 -12.32 0.81 -0.03
C ARG A 89 -13.61 0.96 -0.84
N GLY A 90 -13.54 1.57 -2.02
CA GLY A 90 -14.72 1.87 -2.85
C GLY A 90 -15.55 3.06 -2.34
N GLU A 91 -15.02 3.86 -1.41
CA GLU A 91 -15.73 4.98 -0.77
C GLU A 91 -15.82 6.23 -1.67
N LEU A 92 -15.19 6.21 -2.85
CA LEU A 92 -15.18 7.30 -3.82
C LEU A 92 -16.19 7.12 -4.97
N ALA A 93 -16.83 5.95 -5.07
CA ALA A 93 -17.92 5.71 -6.02
C ALA A 93 -19.22 6.22 -5.38
N GLY A 94 -19.45 7.53 -5.48
CA GLY A 94 -20.66 8.23 -5.06
C GLY A 94 -21.00 9.34 -6.03
#